data_AF-A0A416AGN7-F1
#
_entry.id   AF-A0A416AGN7-F1
#
_cell.length_a   1.000
_cell.length_b   1.000
_cell.length_c   1.000
_cell.angle_alpha   90.00
_cell.angle_beta   90.00
_cell.angle_gamma   90.00
#
_symmetry.space_group_name_H-M   'P 1'
#
loop_
_entity.id
_entity.type
_entity.pdbx_description
1 polymer ?
#
loop_
_entity_poly.entity_id
_entity_poly.type
_entity_poly.pdbx_seq_one_letter_code
_entity_poly.pdbx_strand_id
1 'polypeptide(L)'
;MKKYWLSFASFLMIIVGLLRGVGGITLLTQGDKLDLGLPVTATPVELKIAAYSLIAVCCLLIISAICLTIRRLVSNYAFCWISLGLFLVGGLINGFLLFGHPLGSGQLINWGVSFVIGLCLVLGKDAVHPKYIQSYEK
;
A
#
# COMPACT_ATOMS: atom_id res chain seq x y z
N MET A 1 -3.25 7.88 23.66
CA MET A 1 -2.85 6.61 23.02
C MET A 1 -3.57 6.38 21.67
N LYS A 2 -4.90 6.45 21.59
CA LYS A 2 -5.65 6.15 20.35
C LYS A 2 -5.26 6.98 19.10
N LYS A 3 -4.88 8.25 19.30
CA LYS A 3 -4.40 9.12 18.21
C LYS A 3 -3.09 8.65 17.57
N TYR A 4 -2.25 7.90 18.28
CA TYR A 4 -0.96 7.41 17.78
C TYR A 4 -1.12 6.21 16.85
N TRP A 5 -2.17 5.40 17.01
CA TRP A 5 -2.44 4.25 16.13
C TRP A 5 -2.67 4.65 14.68
N LEU A 6 -3.45 5.72 14.44
CA LEU A 6 -3.65 6.24 13.08
C LEU A 6 -2.36 6.82 12.48
N SER A 7 -1.57 7.54 13.29
CA SER A 7 -0.27 8.07 12.84
C SER A 7 0.72 6.95 12.51
N PHE A 8 0.72 5.88 13.31
CA PHE A 8 1.56 4.71 13.06
C PHE A 8 1.10 3.94 11.81
N ALA A 9 -0.21 3.78 11.61
CA ALA A 9 -0.76 3.21 10.38
C ALA A 9 -0.33 4.02 9.14
N SER A 10 -0.45 5.36 9.19
CA SER A 10 0.01 6.24 8.11
C SER A 10 1.51 6.08 7.83
N PHE A 11 2.34 6.02 8.88
CA PHE A 11 3.77 5.83 8.72
C PHE A 11 4.12 4.51 8.02
N LEU A 12 3.48 3.41 8.43
CA LEU A 12 3.65 2.12 7.78
C LEU A 12 3.17 2.14 6.32
N MET A 13 2.02 2.76 6.03
CA MET A 13 1.53 2.91 4.66
C MET A 13 2.49 3.69 3.77
N ILE A 14 3.16 4.73 4.29
CA ILE A 14 4.20 5.48 3.56
C ILE A 14 5.40 4.60 3.26
N ILE A 15 5.95 3.90 4.27
CA ILE A 15 7.11 3.01 4.07
C ILE A 15 6.79 1.96 3.02
N VAL A 16 5.66 1.27 3.16
CA VAL A 16 5.24 0.22 2.25
C VAL A 16 5.00 0.78 0.86
N GLY A 17 4.35 1.94 0.75
CA GLY A 17 4.18 2.65 -0.51
C GLY A 17 5.51 2.91 -1.20
N LEU A 18 6.48 3.49 -0.49
CA LEU A 18 7.82 3.76 -1.02
C LEU A 18 8.54 2.49 -1.48
N LEU A 19 8.50 1.41 -0.69
CA LEU A 19 9.07 0.12 -1.09
C LEU A 19 8.45 -0.41 -2.38
N ARG A 20 7.13 -0.22 -2.59
CA ARG A 20 6.47 -0.55 -3.86
C ARG A 20 6.92 0.34 -4.99
N GLY A 21 7.05 1.64 -4.75
CA GLY A 21 7.56 2.59 -5.75
C GLY A 21 8.96 2.23 -6.22
N VAL A 22 9.85 1.91 -5.28
CA VAL A 22 11.21 1.42 -5.59
C VAL A 22 11.14 0.14 -6.42
N GLY A 23 10.35 -0.87 -5.99
CA GLY A 23 10.19 -2.10 -6.76
C GLY A 23 9.70 -1.87 -8.18
N GLY A 24 8.73 -0.97 -8.38
CA GLY A 24 8.25 -0.62 -9.72
C GLY A 24 9.31 0.07 -10.58
N ILE A 25 10.06 1.03 -10.02
CA ILE A 25 11.15 1.71 -10.74
C ILE A 25 12.26 0.72 -11.10
N THR A 26 12.63 -0.18 -10.18
CA THR A 26 13.65 -1.20 -10.41
C THR A 26 13.22 -2.13 -11.56
N LEU A 27 11.95 -2.55 -11.61
CA LEU A 27 11.45 -3.36 -12.73
C LEU A 27 11.53 -2.59 -14.06
N LEU A 28 11.19 -1.30 -14.09
CA LEU A 28 11.30 -0.50 -15.33
C LEU A 28 12.75 -0.29 -15.80
N THR A 29 13.70 -0.22 -14.88
CA THR A 29 15.10 0.16 -15.19
C THR A 29 16.01 -1.04 -15.39
N GLN A 30 15.72 -2.17 -14.73
CA GLN A 30 16.61 -3.32 -14.64
C GLN A 30 15.91 -4.65 -14.96
N GLY A 31 14.67 -4.64 -15.46
CA GLY A 31 13.79 -5.82 -15.61
C GLY A 31 14.43 -7.08 -16.19
N ASP A 32 15.23 -6.98 -17.26
CA ASP A 32 15.88 -8.15 -17.89
C ASP A 32 17.17 -8.63 -17.20
N LYS A 33 17.66 -7.89 -16.19
CA LYS A 33 18.92 -8.17 -15.48
C LYS A 33 18.73 -8.41 -13.98
N LEU A 34 17.48 -8.44 -13.51
CA LEU A 34 17.19 -8.56 -12.08
C LEU A 34 17.21 -10.03 -11.65
N ASP A 35 18.28 -10.43 -10.97
CA ASP A 35 18.33 -11.70 -10.22
C ASP A 35 17.41 -11.60 -9.00
N LEU A 36 16.11 -11.83 -9.20
CA LEU A 36 15.07 -11.80 -8.16
C LEU A 36 15.10 -13.05 -7.25
N GLY A 37 16.10 -13.93 -7.41
CA GLY A 37 16.21 -15.20 -6.68
C GLY A 37 15.16 -16.24 -7.07
N LEU A 38 14.27 -15.91 -8.02
CA LEU A 38 13.26 -16.77 -8.63
C LEU A 38 13.25 -16.49 -10.14
N PRO A 39 13.08 -17.51 -11.00
CA PRO A 39 13.00 -17.29 -12.45
C PRO A 39 11.77 -16.44 -12.75
N VAL A 40 11.98 -15.22 -13.27
CA VAL A 40 10.90 -14.36 -13.75
C VAL A 40 10.33 -15.01 -15.00
N THR A 41 9.08 -15.46 -14.93
CA THR A 41 8.38 -16.08 -16.07
C THR A 41 7.66 -15.06 -16.94
N ALA A 42 7.69 -13.79 -16.55
CA ALA A 42 6.94 -12.70 -17.16
C ALA A 42 7.49 -12.30 -18.54
N THR A 43 6.58 -12.03 -19.47
CA THR A 43 6.90 -11.35 -20.72
C THR A 43 7.27 -9.88 -20.48
N PRO A 44 7.97 -9.21 -21.42
CA PRO A 44 8.31 -7.79 -21.30
C PRO A 44 7.10 -6.86 -21.10
N VAL A 45 5.92 -7.26 -21.59
CA VAL A 45 4.67 -6.51 -21.42
C VAL A 45 4.13 -6.67 -20.00
N GLU A 46 4.08 -7.89 -19.48
CA GLU A 46 3.63 -8.19 -18.11
C GLU A 46 4.53 -7.53 -17.07
N LEU A 47 5.84 -7.49 -17.32
CA LEU A 47 6.80 -6.81 -16.46
C LEU A 47 6.53 -5.31 -16.37
N LYS A 48 6.23 -4.64 -17.49
CA LYS A 48 5.84 -3.22 -17.51
C LYS A 48 4.53 -2.98 -16.76
N ILE A 49 3.53 -3.84 -16.96
CA ILE A 49 2.23 -3.76 -16.25
C ILE A 49 2.44 -3.90 -14.74
N ALA A 50 3.21 -4.90 -14.31
CA ALA A 50 3.56 -5.11 -12.91
C ALA A 50 4.28 -3.88 -12.34
N ALA A 51 5.23 -3.31 -13.08
CA ALA A 51 5.97 -2.13 -12.64
C ALA A 51 5.08 -0.88 -12.47
N TYR A 52 4.23 -0.57 -13.45
CA TYR A 52 3.30 0.57 -13.34
C TYR A 52 2.27 0.37 -12.23
N SER A 53 1.78 -0.85 -12.03
CA SER A 53 0.84 -1.13 -10.94
C SER A 53 1.49 -0.94 -9.57
N LEU A 54 2.76 -1.30 -9.38
CA LEU A 54 3.51 -1.06 -8.15
C LEU A 54 3.67 0.44 -7.87
N ILE A 55 3.95 1.24 -8.91
CA ILE A 55 4.01 2.71 -8.80
C ILE A 55 2.63 3.29 -8.48
N ALA A 56 1.56 2.79 -9.09
CA ALA A 56 0.20 3.23 -8.79
C ALA A 56 -0.17 2.94 -7.33
N VAL A 57 0.14 1.75 -6.83
CA VAL A 57 -0.08 1.36 -5.43
C VAL A 57 0.77 2.19 -4.47
N CYS A 58 2.01 2.56 -4.85
CA CYS A 58 2.86 3.49 -4.10
C CYS A 58 2.14 4.84 -3.90
N CYS A 59 1.73 5.48 -4.99
CA CYS A 59 1.02 6.76 -4.94
C CYS A 59 -0.26 6.65 -4.10
N LEU A 60 -1.03 5.58 -4.31
CA LEU A 60 -2.29 5.34 -3.60
C LEU A 60 -2.08 5.25 -2.08
N LEU A 61 -1.11 4.47 -1.62
CA LEU A 61 -0.81 4.30 -0.20
C LEU A 61 -0.28 5.60 0.43
N ILE A 62 0.60 6.33 -0.26
CA ILE A 62 1.13 7.61 0.22
C ILE A 62 0.02 8.65 0.33
N ILE A 63 -0.81 8.81 -0.70
CA ILE A 63 -1.93 9.75 -0.68
C ILE A 63 -2.89 9.38 0.46
N SER A 64 -3.22 8.09 0.60
CA SER A 64 -4.09 7.62 1.69
C SER A 64 -3.53 7.97 3.07
N ALA A 65 -2.24 7.72 3.29
CA ALA A 65 -1.56 8.00 4.54
C ALA A 65 -1.51 9.51 4.85
N ILE A 66 -1.23 10.34 3.85
CA ILE A 66 -1.23 11.81 4.00
C ILE A 66 -2.65 12.29 4.31
N CYS A 67 -3.65 11.83 3.56
CA CYS A 67 -5.05 12.17 3.80
C CYS A 67 -5.50 11.79 5.21
N LEU A 68 -5.16 10.59 5.68
CA LEU A 68 -5.48 10.14 7.04
C LEU A 68 -4.76 10.97 8.12
N THR A 69 -3.52 11.37 7.86
CA THR A 69 -2.70 12.15 8.79
C THR A 69 -3.18 13.59 8.93
N ILE A 70 -3.43 14.27 7.81
CA ILE A 70 -3.89 15.67 7.78
C ILE A 70 -5.35 15.75 8.22
N ARG A 71 -6.19 14.83 7.71
CA ARG A 71 -7.65 14.88 7.86
C ARG A 71 -8.17 13.50 8.27
N ARG A 72 -8.38 13.31 9.58
CA ARG A 72 -8.90 12.07 10.16
C ARG A 72 -10.41 11.92 9.95
N LEU A 73 -10.87 12.07 8.70
CA LEU A 73 -12.27 11.98 8.33
C LEU A 73 -12.67 10.53 8.06
N VAL A 74 -13.94 10.19 8.27
CA VAL A 74 -14.49 8.86 7.94
C VAL A 74 -14.26 8.50 6.47
N SER A 75 -14.35 9.47 5.55
CA SER A 75 -14.06 9.25 4.13
C SER A 75 -12.59 8.85 3.90
N ASN A 76 -11.64 9.54 4.52
CA ASN A 76 -10.21 9.21 4.39
C ASN A 76 -9.87 7.88 5.08
N TYR A 77 -10.55 7.56 6.17
CA TYR A 77 -10.45 6.27 6.83
C TYR A 77 -10.95 5.13 5.93
N ALA A 78 -12.10 5.31 5.27
CA ALA A 78 -12.61 4.36 4.28
C ALA A 78 -11.67 4.23 3.08
N PHE A 79 -11.12 5.36 2.60
CA PHE A 79 -10.13 5.38 1.52
C PHE A 79 -8.88 4.57 1.90
N CYS A 80 -8.38 4.67 3.14
CA CYS A 80 -7.28 3.82 3.60
C CYS A 80 -7.60 2.33 3.52
N TRP A 81 -8.80 1.90 3.90
CA TRP A 81 -9.21 0.50 3.78
C TRP A 81 -9.29 0.04 2.32
N ILE A 82 -9.85 0.86 1.44
CA ILE A 82 -9.90 0.58 -0.01
C ILE A 82 -8.48 0.45 -0.57
N SER A 83 -7.59 1.37 -0.22
CA SER A 83 -6.19 1.35 -0.64
C SER A 83 -5.43 0.12 -0.12
N LEU A 84 -5.72 -0.30 1.11
CA LEU A 84 -5.16 -1.54 1.67
C LEU A 84 -5.66 -2.77 0.90
N GLY A 85 -6.94 -2.81 0.55
CA GLY A 85 -7.53 -3.86 -0.28
C GLY A 85 -6.91 -3.91 -1.68
N LEU A 86 -6.76 -2.76 -2.33
CA LEU A 86 -6.12 -2.65 -3.65
C LEU A 86 -4.64 -3.04 -3.59
N PHE A 87 -3.93 -2.72 -2.51
CA PHE A 87 -2.56 -3.21 -2.29
C PHE A 87 -2.50 -4.74 -2.23
N LEU A 88 -3.44 -5.38 -1.54
CA LEU A 88 -3.48 -6.85 -1.41
C LEU A 88 -3.82 -7.53 -2.74
N VAL A 89 -4.83 -7.03 -3.45
CA VAL A 89 -5.23 -7.54 -4.77
C VAL A 89 -4.14 -7.30 -5.80
N GLY A 90 -3.54 -6.10 -5.81
CA GLY A 90 -2.39 -5.80 -6.67
C GLY A 90 -1.20 -6.71 -6.38
N GLY A 91 -0.97 -7.07 -5.11
CA GLY A 91 0.03 -8.07 -4.72
C GLY A 91 -0.22 -9.46 -5.32
N LEU A 92 -1.47 -9.92 -5.34
CA LEU A 92 -1.84 -11.21 -5.99
C LEU A 92 -1.60 -11.16 -7.50
N ILE A 93 -2.08 -10.11 -8.16
CA ILE A 93 -1.95 -9.92 -9.61
C ILE A 93 -0.47 -9.85 -9.99
N ASN A 94 0.31 -9.03 -9.29
CA ASN A 94 1.74 -8.89 -9.56
C ASN A 94 2.52 -10.18 -9.26
N GLY A 95 2.14 -10.93 -8.22
CA GLY A 95 2.72 -12.24 -7.94
C GLY A 95 2.49 -13.20 -9.11
N PHE A 96 1.25 -13.26 -9.60
CA PHE A 96 0.90 -14.10 -10.75
C PHE A 96 1.63 -13.69 -12.03
N LEU A 97 1.66 -12.38 -12.35
CA LEU A 97 2.34 -11.87 -13.54
C LEU A 97 3.85 -12.12 -13.51
N LEU A 98 4.50 -11.91 -12.36
CA LEU A 98 5.97 -11.98 -12.26
C LEU A 98 6.49 -13.41 -12.09
N PHE A 99 5.74 -14.26 -11.37
CA PHE A 99 6.24 -15.58 -10.92
C PHE A 99 5.33 -16.75 -11.33
N GLY A 100 4.24 -16.50 -12.07
CA GLY A 100 3.29 -17.54 -12.49
C GLY A 100 2.40 -18.09 -11.36
N HIS A 101 2.56 -17.61 -10.13
CA HIS A 101 1.73 -18.00 -8.98
C HIS A 101 1.39 -16.79 -8.08
N PRO A 102 0.19 -16.71 -7.52
CA PRO A 102 -0.23 -15.54 -6.74
C PRO A 102 0.29 -15.52 -5.29
N LEU A 103 0.70 -16.66 -4.75
CA LEU A 103 0.97 -16.86 -3.31
C LEU A 103 2.45 -17.16 -3.02
N GLY A 104 3.32 -16.20 -3.32
CA GLY A 104 4.74 -16.26 -2.94
C GLY A 104 5.03 -15.64 -1.56
N SER A 105 6.31 -15.71 -1.15
CA SER A 105 6.82 -15.03 0.06
C SER A 105 6.52 -13.54 0.07
N GLY A 106 6.59 -12.88 -1.09
CA GLY A 106 6.20 -11.48 -1.24
C GLY A 106 4.74 -11.20 -0.88
N GLN A 107 3.81 -12.12 -1.16
CA GLN A 107 2.40 -11.95 -0.82
C GLN A 107 2.12 -12.21 0.67
N LEU A 108 2.84 -13.15 1.28
CA LEU A 108 2.81 -13.37 2.73
C LEU A 108 3.24 -12.11 3.50
N ILE A 109 4.29 -11.42 3.03
CA ILE A 109 4.73 -10.14 3.60
C ILE A 109 3.60 -9.09 3.47
N ASN A 110 2.95 -9.01 2.31
CA ASN A 110 1.84 -8.08 2.10
C ASN A 110 0.71 -8.33 3.08
N TRP A 111 0.35 -9.59 3.32
CA TRP A 111 -0.68 -9.96 4.29
C TRP A 111 -0.28 -9.56 5.71
N GLY A 112 0.95 -9.87 6.13
CA GLY A 112 1.45 -9.51 7.46
C GLY A 112 1.42 -8.00 7.69
N VAL A 113 1.93 -7.22 6.74
CA VAL A 113 1.94 -5.75 6.85
C VAL A 113 0.52 -5.20 6.82
N SER A 114 -0.35 -5.65 5.92
CA SER A 114 -1.75 -5.24 5.87
C SER A 114 -2.50 -5.56 7.16
N PHE A 115 -2.23 -6.70 7.78
CA PHE A 115 -2.81 -7.04 9.07
C PHE A 115 -2.38 -6.06 10.16
N VAL A 116 -1.09 -5.73 10.26
CA VAL A 116 -0.58 -4.75 11.24
C VAL A 116 -1.19 -3.36 11.00
N ILE A 117 -1.22 -2.89 9.75
CA ILE A 117 -1.85 -1.60 9.42
C ILE A 117 -3.34 -1.62 9.74
N GLY A 118 -4.05 -2.69 9.36
CA GLY A 118 -5.47 -2.87 9.63
C GLY A 118 -5.78 -2.87 11.12
N LEU A 119 -4.99 -3.57 11.93
CA LEU A 119 -5.09 -3.54 13.39
C LEU A 119 -4.95 -2.11 13.93
N CYS A 120 -3.97 -1.36 13.44
CA CYS A 120 -3.78 0.04 13.83
C CYS A 120 -4.96 0.93 13.41
N LEU A 121 -5.53 0.70 12.23
CA LEU A 121 -6.74 1.39 11.77
C LEU A 121 -7.95 1.07 12.65
N VAL A 122 -8.12 -0.18 13.09
CA VAL A 122 -9.22 -0.59 13.99
C VAL A 122 -9.04 0.04 15.37
N LEU A 123 -7.85 -0.07 15.96
CA LEU A 123 -7.54 0.51 17.28
C LEU A 123 -7.61 2.05 17.29
N GLY A 124 -7.39 2.67 16.13
CA GLY A 124 -7.47 4.11 15.93
C GLY A 124 -8.86 4.65 15.56
N LYS A 125 -9.89 3.80 15.35
CA LYS A 125 -11.17 4.24 14.76
C LYS A 125 -11.84 5.36 15.53
N ASP A 126 -11.74 5.37 16.87
CA ASP A 126 -12.40 6.36 17.72
C ASP A 126 -11.81 7.77 17.56
N ALA A 127 -10.64 7.89 16.94
CA ALA A 127 -9.99 9.16 16.62
C ALA A 127 -10.40 9.72 15.24
N VAL A 128 -11.37 9.09 14.56
CA VAL A 128 -11.90 9.49 13.25
C VAL A 128 -13.16 10.35 13.43
N HIS A 129 -13.26 11.44 12.68
CA HIS A 129 -14.33 12.42 12.78
C HIS A 129 -15.35 12.26 11.63
N PRO A 130 -16.67 12.29 11.93
CA PRO A 130 -17.73 12.05 10.96
C PRO A 130 -17.97 13.21 9.98
N LYS A 131 -17.61 14.44 10.35
CA LYS A 131 -17.69 15.63 9.50
C LYS A 131 -16.44 16.50 9.66
N TYR A 132 -16.21 17.36 8.68
CA TYR A 132 -15.21 18.42 8.74
C TYR A 132 -15.61 19.37 9.88
N ILE A 133 -15.09 19.16 11.08
CA ILE A 133 -15.18 20.19 12.12
C ILE A 133 -14.15 21.24 11.71
N GLN A 134 -14.59 22.25 10.95
CA GLN A 134 -13.91 23.53 10.90
C GLN A 134 -13.93 24.07 12.33
N SER A 135 -12.91 23.76 13.13
CA SER A 135 -12.65 24.50 14.37
C SER A 135 -12.08 25.85 13.97
N TYR A 136 -12.91 26.70 13.36
CA TYR A 136 -12.69 28.14 13.29
C TYR A 136 -13.47 28.77 14.45
N GLU A 137 -13.05 28.48 15.68
CA GLU A 137 -13.41 29.17 16.92
C GLU A 137 -12.29 28.82 17.91
N LYS A 138 -11.49 29.72 18.48
CA LYS A 138 -11.41 31.18 18.53
C LYS A 138 -9.94 31.58 18.57
#